data_AF-A0A661LI85-F1
#
_entry.id   AF-A0A661LI85-F1
#
_cell.length_a   1.000
_cell.length_b   1.000
_cell.length_c   1.000
_cell.angle_alpha   90.00
_cell.angle_beta   90.00
_cell.angle_gamma   90.00
#
_symmetry.space_group_name_H-M   'P 1'
#
loop_
_entity.id
_entity.type
_entity.pdbx_description
1 polymer ?
#
loop_
_entity_poly.entity_id
_entity_poly.type
_entity_poly.pdbx_seq_one_letter_code
_entity_poly.pdbx_strand_id
1 'polypeptide(L)'
;LGTELIRDEIEEKAKNDLHFDAVLAETARWLEQQPKGFGPELIYRRIWEVFFPEGAALEGDKNRHVAELRETRKVTITKPNSEPVEQPVEEILLTANILLTTPLSDSVEALHCVSPELIGDVLKVTEEPQRHWYDHPIPVGIAPEKNEVVYGLRGLDNAVAYEKNKRNVAKGAKLSCALSISVTHDGLQDIAKPIVMEMIRSVEGLKHLDISLWTENETRSLVGEILAPAAKHYLGIDAYKELGLVIGVNGEYGRHYSFLRALAAFWKVCIDPRLKGTFKIDLDQVFPQKQLVEETGRSGFEHFKTPLWGAEGIDSRGQPVYLGMIAGALVNYEDARRSLFTPDVSYPKEKPKADELVFFSRLPQAISTEAEMMARYGENELLPRTCIQRIHVTGGTCGILVEALKKYRPFTPTFVSRAEDQAYLLSVLFDGKEKFLRYVHKDGLIMRHDKEAFAREAIKIAEIGKFVGDLARVLVFSYYADALPWDRNKIKREIDPFTGCFVSRIPITVTYLRLALRAAWLFERGKSQQACELIETAAARLLPLIRQIRTSKIPFRDVFELEKRAWNIYYDTLENIEAGLKKGDSKAVLFARKGRELIQSTKVG
;
A
#
# COMPACT_ATOMS: atom_id res chain seq x y z
N LEU A 1 -7.25 25.94 -19.91
CA LEU A 1 -6.98 24.51 -19.62
C LEU A 1 -7.91 23.91 -18.56
N GLY A 2 -7.78 24.20 -17.26
CA GLY A 2 -8.58 23.53 -16.22
C GLY A 2 -10.10 23.63 -16.41
N THR A 3 -10.62 24.84 -16.61
CA THR A 3 -12.06 25.07 -16.85
C THR A 3 -12.60 24.37 -18.10
N GLU A 4 -11.79 24.31 -19.16
CA GLU A 4 -12.17 23.60 -20.40
C GLU A 4 -12.26 22.10 -20.13
N LEU A 5 -11.26 21.53 -19.45
CA LEU A 5 -11.27 20.11 -19.10
C LEU A 5 -12.46 19.72 -18.22
N ILE A 6 -12.84 20.57 -17.25
CA ILE A 6 -14.03 20.36 -16.43
C ILE A 6 -15.28 20.36 -17.30
N ARG A 7 -15.45 21.37 -18.16
CA ARG A 7 -16.61 21.49 -19.03
C ARG A 7 -16.73 20.27 -19.95
N ASP A 8 -15.64 19.89 -20.62
CA ASP A 8 -15.60 18.77 -21.55
C ASP A 8 -15.97 17.44 -20.84
N GLU A 9 -15.43 17.19 -19.64
CA GLU A 9 -15.74 15.98 -18.86
C GLU A 9 -17.21 15.94 -18.41
N ILE A 10 -17.77 17.07 -17.95
CA ILE A 10 -19.16 17.17 -17.54
C ILE A 10 -20.10 16.97 -18.73
N GLU A 11 -19.85 17.62 -19.87
CA GLU A 11 -20.64 17.48 -21.09
C GLU A 11 -20.61 16.05 -21.63
N GLU A 12 -19.43 15.44 -21.69
CA GLU A 12 -19.28 14.04 -22.10
C GLU A 12 -20.02 13.11 -21.14
N LYS A 13 -19.89 13.32 -19.83
CA LYS A 13 -20.53 12.46 -18.83
C LYS A 13 -22.05 12.59 -18.85
N ALA A 14 -22.58 13.82 -18.93
CA ALA A 14 -24.01 14.07 -19.04
C ALA A 14 -24.62 13.42 -20.30
N LYS A 15 -23.90 13.49 -21.42
CA LYS A 15 -24.32 12.84 -22.67
C LYS A 15 -24.40 11.31 -22.57
N ASN A 16 -23.49 10.70 -21.82
CA ASN A 16 -23.34 9.25 -21.74
C ASN A 16 -24.04 8.61 -20.51
N ASP A 17 -24.53 9.41 -19.56
CA ASP A 17 -25.14 8.94 -18.32
C ASP A 17 -26.35 9.83 -17.95
N LEU A 18 -27.53 9.41 -18.40
CA LEU A 18 -28.79 10.13 -18.18
C LEU A 18 -29.12 10.32 -16.70
N HIS A 19 -28.69 9.41 -15.84
CA HIS A 19 -28.90 9.54 -14.40
C HIS A 19 -28.01 10.67 -13.83
N PHE A 20 -26.74 10.73 -14.25
CA PHE A 20 -25.86 11.84 -13.88
C PHE A 20 -26.40 13.20 -14.35
N ASP A 21 -26.83 13.30 -15.61
CA ASP A 21 -27.39 14.53 -16.17
C ASP A 21 -28.60 15.02 -15.35
N ALA A 22 -29.53 14.12 -15.05
CA ALA A 22 -30.71 14.45 -14.24
C ALA A 22 -30.35 14.93 -12.83
N VAL A 23 -29.42 14.25 -12.15
CA VAL A 23 -28.98 14.62 -10.80
C VAL A 23 -28.25 15.97 -10.81
N LEU A 24 -27.41 16.22 -11.81
CA LEU A 24 -26.74 17.51 -11.98
C LEU A 24 -27.74 18.65 -12.19
N ALA A 25 -28.70 18.48 -13.10
CA ALA A 25 -29.70 19.50 -13.41
C ALA A 25 -30.70 19.75 -12.26
N GLU A 26 -31.10 18.70 -11.52
CA GLU A 26 -31.91 18.85 -10.31
C GLU A 26 -31.15 19.63 -9.23
N THR A 27 -29.90 19.24 -8.97
CA THR A 27 -29.06 19.87 -7.94
C THR A 27 -28.81 21.35 -8.26
N ALA A 28 -28.52 21.67 -9.52
CA ALA A 28 -28.32 23.06 -9.97
C ALA A 28 -29.58 23.90 -9.75
N ARG A 29 -30.75 23.45 -10.24
CA ARG A 29 -32.03 24.15 -10.03
C ARG A 29 -32.37 24.33 -8.56
N TRP A 30 -32.07 23.32 -7.74
CA TRP A 30 -32.33 23.38 -6.30
C TRP A 30 -31.44 24.43 -5.61
N LEU A 31 -30.15 24.52 -5.97
CA LEU A 31 -29.23 25.53 -5.42
C LEU A 31 -29.59 26.96 -5.86
N GLU A 32 -30.03 27.14 -7.11
CA GLU A 32 -30.47 28.44 -7.65
C GLU A 32 -31.69 29.01 -6.92
N GLN A 33 -32.58 28.13 -6.45
CA GLN A 33 -33.78 28.52 -5.70
C GLN A 33 -33.48 29.05 -4.28
N GLN A 34 -32.20 29.08 -3.87
CA GLN A 34 -31.74 29.53 -2.55
C GLN A 34 -32.61 28.98 -1.42
N PRO A 35 -32.62 27.65 -1.21
CA PRO A 35 -33.59 26.97 -0.38
C PRO A 35 -33.49 27.48 1.07
N LYS A 36 -34.41 28.37 1.46
CA LYS A 36 -34.45 28.98 2.79
C LYS A 36 -34.95 27.97 3.81
N GLY A 37 -34.25 27.85 4.94
CA GLY A 37 -34.70 27.06 6.09
C GLY A 37 -34.18 25.62 6.14
N PHE A 38 -33.35 25.18 5.19
CA PHE A 38 -32.68 23.88 5.30
C PHE A 38 -31.36 23.98 6.06
N GLY A 39 -31.06 22.94 6.83
CA GLY A 39 -29.77 22.80 7.50
C GLY A 39 -28.64 22.61 6.48
N PRO A 40 -27.40 23.02 6.84
CA PRO A 40 -26.24 22.85 5.97
C PRO A 40 -25.99 21.40 5.53
N GLU A 41 -26.43 20.42 6.32
CA GLU A 41 -26.30 18.99 6.05
C GLU A 41 -26.99 18.57 4.75
N LEU A 42 -28.22 19.07 4.49
CA LEU A 42 -28.93 18.77 3.25
C LEU A 42 -28.21 19.37 2.02
N ILE A 43 -27.61 20.55 2.18
CA ILE A 43 -26.82 21.19 1.11
C ILE A 43 -25.62 20.31 0.77
N TYR A 44 -24.90 19.80 1.78
CA TYR A 44 -23.74 18.94 1.58
C TYR A 44 -24.12 17.67 0.84
N ARG A 45 -25.19 17.02 1.28
CA ARG A 45 -25.72 15.81 0.64
C ARG A 45 -26.05 16.04 -0.83
N ARG A 46 -26.77 17.11 -1.17
CA ARG A 46 -27.13 17.44 -2.57
C ARG A 46 -25.91 17.69 -3.44
N ILE A 47 -24.88 18.36 -2.91
CA ILE A 47 -23.61 18.54 -3.63
C ILE A 47 -22.90 17.19 -3.83
N TRP A 48 -22.86 16.34 -2.79
CA TRP A 48 -22.28 15.00 -2.88
C TRP A 48 -23.03 14.08 -3.84
N GLU A 49 -24.35 14.17 -3.99
CA GLU A 49 -25.09 13.39 -4.99
C GLU A 49 -24.53 13.55 -6.42
N VAL A 50 -23.94 14.72 -6.73
CA VAL A 50 -23.24 14.99 -8.00
C VAL A 50 -21.77 14.56 -7.93
N PHE A 51 -21.00 15.09 -6.98
CA PHE A 51 -19.53 15.00 -7.01
C PHE A 51 -18.94 13.80 -6.25
N PHE A 52 -19.69 13.28 -5.27
CA PHE A 52 -19.25 12.24 -4.34
C PHE A 52 -20.42 11.37 -3.85
N PRO A 53 -21.10 10.63 -4.74
CA PRO A 53 -22.32 9.91 -4.41
C PRO A 53 -22.14 8.87 -3.30
N GLU A 54 -20.91 8.37 -3.12
CA GLU A 54 -20.53 7.46 -2.04
C GLU A 54 -20.69 8.12 -0.67
N GLY A 55 -20.29 9.39 -0.54
CA GLY A 55 -20.49 10.16 0.69
C GLY A 55 -21.96 10.43 0.97
N ALA A 56 -22.75 10.73 -0.07
CA ALA A 56 -24.19 10.92 0.06
C ALA A 56 -24.90 9.65 0.54
N ALA A 57 -24.48 8.47 0.04
CA ALA A 57 -25.05 7.18 0.44
C ALA A 57 -24.73 6.79 1.90
N LEU A 58 -23.63 7.31 2.45
CA LEU A 58 -23.17 7.02 3.81
C LEU A 58 -23.69 8.02 4.85
N GLU A 59 -24.55 8.97 4.45
CA GLU A 59 -25.25 9.83 5.39
C GLU A 59 -26.22 8.99 6.26
N GLY A 60 -26.44 9.42 7.51
CA GLY A 60 -27.39 8.80 8.43
C GLY A 60 -26.73 7.89 9.48
N ASP A 61 -27.36 6.74 9.74
CA ASP A 61 -26.95 5.84 10.84
C ASP A 61 -25.65 5.10 10.52
N LYS A 62 -24.56 5.57 11.13
CA LYS A 62 -23.23 4.95 11.10
C LYS A 62 -23.25 3.46 11.46
N ASN A 63 -23.97 3.06 12.51
CA ASN A 63 -23.97 1.67 13.00
C ASN A 63 -24.65 0.75 11.99
N ARG A 64 -25.71 1.23 11.33
CA ARG A 64 -26.35 0.53 10.22
C ARG A 64 -25.37 0.30 9.06
N HIS A 65 -24.67 1.35 8.63
CA HIS A 65 -23.69 1.25 7.53
C HIS A 65 -22.53 0.30 7.86
N VAL A 66 -22.05 0.31 9.11
CA VAL A 66 -21.04 -0.63 9.60
C VAL A 66 -21.55 -2.09 9.54
N ALA A 67 -22.78 -2.33 10.00
CA ALA A 67 -23.38 -3.67 10.00
C ALA A 67 -23.64 -4.19 8.57
N GLU A 68 -24.19 -3.34 7.69
CA GLU A 68 -24.40 -3.66 6.27
C GLU A 68 -23.07 -4.01 5.59
N LEU A 69 -22.03 -3.21 5.82
CA LEU A 69 -20.71 -3.49 5.27
C LEU A 69 -20.15 -4.82 5.79
N ARG A 70 -20.23 -5.11 7.09
CA ARG A 70 -19.79 -6.41 7.65
C ARG A 70 -20.50 -7.59 6.99
N GLU A 71 -21.80 -7.49 6.75
CA GLU A 71 -22.56 -8.56 6.08
C GLU A 71 -22.09 -8.75 4.63
N THR A 72 -21.89 -7.66 3.88
CA THR A 72 -21.36 -7.77 2.51
C THR A 72 -19.93 -8.34 2.46
N ARG A 73 -19.14 -8.15 3.52
CA ARG A 73 -17.78 -8.69 3.64
C ARG A 73 -17.72 -10.10 4.22
N LYS A 74 -18.84 -10.69 4.62
CA LYS A 74 -18.86 -12.03 5.21
C LYS A 74 -18.44 -13.08 4.18
N VAL A 75 -17.61 -14.02 4.64
CA VAL A 75 -17.25 -15.25 3.95
C VAL A 75 -17.60 -16.43 4.84
N THR A 76 -18.30 -17.41 4.27
CA THR A 76 -18.55 -18.70 4.90
C THR A 76 -17.44 -19.67 4.51
N ILE A 77 -16.69 -20.14 5.49
CA ILE A 77 -15.55 -21.04 5.29
C ILE A 77 -16.05 -22.45 4.94
N THR A 78 -15.65 -22.93 3.76
CA THR A 78 -15.96 -24.29 3.30
C THR A 78 -14.82 -25.25 3.59
N LYS A 79 -13.57 -24.77 3.54
CA LYS A 79 -12.37 -25.57 3.83
C LYS A 79 -11.30 -24.70 4.52
N PRO A 80 -10.92 -24.99 5.78
CA PRO A 80 -9.77 -24.32 6.39
C PRO A 80 -8.47 -24.69 5.67
N ASN A 81 -7.43 -23.86 5.80
CA ASN A 81 -6.10 -24.21 5.32
C ASN A 81 -5.60 -25.46 6.06
N SER A 82 -5.24 -26.51 5.30
CA SER A 82 -4.71 -27.76 5.84
C SER A 82 -3.25 -27.65 6.27
N GLU A 83 -2.52 -26.64 5.78
CA GLU A 83 -1.10 -26.39 6.06
C GLU A 83 -0.90 -24.93 6.47
N PRO A 84 -1.45 -24.48 7.61
CA PRO A 84 -1.27 -23.12 8.09
C PRO A 84 0.21 -22.82 8.38
N VAL A 85 0.54 -21.54 8.55
CA VAL A 85 1.83 -21.14 9.11
C VAL A 85 1.92 -21.67 10.55
N GLU A 86 3.02 -22.31 10.92
CA GLU A 86 3.26 -22.88 12.24
C GLU A 86 4.41 -22.18 12.97
N GLN A 87 5.44 -21.79 12.22
CA GLN A 87 6.66 -21.13 12.65
C GLN A 87 6.83 -19.79 11.91
N PRO A 88 6.07 -18.73 12.27
CA PRO A 88 6.06 -17.49 11.50
C PRO A 88 7.44 -16.83 11.33
N VAL A 89 8.36 -17.02 12.28
CA VAL A 89 9.74 -16.49 12.19
C VAL A 89 10.56 -17.15 11.08
N GLU A 90 10.28 -18.40 10.75
CA GLU A 90 11.02 -19.16 9.72
C GLU A 90 10.24 -19.26 8.39
N GLU A 91 8.91 -19.22 8.45
CA GLU A 91 8.04 -19.47 7.29
C GLU A 91 7.53 -18.19 6.62
N ILE A 92 7.78 -17.00 7.19
CA ILE A 92 7.37 -15.70 6.63
C ILE A 92 8.58 -14.81 6.38
N LEU A 93 8.68 -14.26 5.17
CA LEU A 93 9.61 -13.19 4.84
C LEU A 93 8.96 -11.85 5.16
N LEU A 94 9.52 -11.11 6.13
CA LEU A 94 9.09 -9.73 6.34
C LEU A 94 9.71 -8.80 5.31
N THR A 95 8.91 -7.86 4.84
CA THR A 95 9.35 -6.85 3.88
C THR A 95 8.98 -5.45 4.34
N ALA A 96 9.84 -4.49 4.07
CA ALA A 96 9.55 -3.07 4.32
C ALA A 96 10.29 -2.19 3.31
N ASN A 97 9.81 -0.96 3.17
CA ASN A 97 10.47 0.05 2.35
C ASN A 97 11.24 1.03 3.23
N ILE A 98 12.42 1.42 2.78
CA ILE A 98 13.14 2.60 3.25
C ILE A 98 13.08 3.61 2.11
N LEU A 99 12.50 4.77 2.39
CA LEU A 99 12.34 5.85 1.43
C LEU A 99 13.26 6.98 1.87
N LEU A 100 14.32 7.27 1.14
CA LEU A 100 15.29 8.31 1.50
C LEU A 100 15.08 9.59 0.71
N THR A 101 15.31 10.72 1.37
CA THR A 101 15.38 12.04 0.73
C THR A 101 16.57 12.85 1.20
N THR A 102 16.81 13.98 0.54
CA THR A 102 17.81 14.98 0.90
C THR A 102 17.74 15.38 2.38
N PRO A 103 18.87 15.79 2.97
CA PRO A 103 18.90 16.22 4.37
C PRO A 103 18.04 17.45 4.64
N LEU A 104 17.65 17.64 5.91
CA LEU A 104 16.90 18.83 6.36
C LEU A 104 17.78 20.07 6.50
N SER A 105 19.10 19.91 6.51
CA SER A 105 20.08 20.98 6.69
C SER A 105 21.35 20.66 5.90
N ASP A 106 21.97 21.71 5.37
CA ASP A 106 23.27 21.61 4.70
C ASP A 106 24.46 21.66 5.70
N SER A 107 24.19 21.77 7.01
CA SER A 107 25.22 21.74 8.05
C SER A 107 25.74 20.31 8.25
N VAL A 108 27.06 20.16 8.10
CA VAL A 108 27.79 18.89 8.29
C VAL A 108 27.54 18.30 9.68
N GLU A 109 27.51 19.14 10.71
CA GLU A 109 27.31 18.75 12.10
C GLU A 109 25.91 18.17 12.37
N ALA A 110 24.95 18.48 11.50
CA ALA A 110 23.57 18.01 11.61
C ALA A 110 23.33 16.66 10.89
N LEU A 111 24.32 16.12 10.18
CA LEU A 111 24.19 14.86 9.43
C LEU A 111 24.55 13.64 10.29
N HIS A 112 23.58 13.14 11.05
CA HIS A 112 23.72 11.93 11.86
C HIS A 112 23.73 10.65 11.01
N CYS A 113 24.47 9.62 11.45
CA CYS A 113 24.54 8.32 10.78
C CYS A 113 24.95 8.41 9.29
N VAL A 114 25.77 9.40 8.93
CA VAL A 114 26.40 9.54 7.62
C VAL A 114 27.91 9.48 7.83
N SER A 115 28.59 8.58 7.13
CA SER A 115 30.05 8.48 7.19
C SER A 115 30.71 9.76 6.64
N PRO A 116 31.81 10.26 7.21
CA PRO A 116 32.48 11.48 6.76
C PRO A 116 32.79 11.52 5.25
N GLU A 117 33.08 10.36 4.66
CA GLU A 117 33.40 10.21 3.24
C GLU A 117 32.20 10.47 2.33
N LEU A 118 30.98 10.29 2.82
CA LEU A 118 29.74 10.44 2.05
C LEU A 118 29.11 11.83 2.18
N ILE A 119 29.54 12.63 3.16
CA ILE A 119 28.95 13.95 3.46
C ILE A 119 28.99 14.87 2.22
N GLY A 120 30.15 14.91 1.55
CA GLY A 120 30.31 15.73 0.36
C GLY A 120 29.37 15.33 -0.79
N ASP A 121 29.05 14.04 -0.92
CA ASP A 121 28.13 13.56 -1.95
C ASP A 121 26.68 13.81 -1.56
N VAL A 122 26.31 13.60 -0.28
CA VAL A 122 24.97 13.93 0.24
C VAL A 122 24.62 15.40 0.01
N LEU A 123 25.56 16.32 0.30
CA LEU A 123 25.33 17.76 0.14
C LEU A 123 25.23 18.20 -1.32
N LYS A 124 25.86 17.50 -2.28
CA LYS A 124 25.68 17.81 -3.72
C LYS A 124 24.26 17.50 -4.18
N VAL A 125 23.62 16.49 -3.61
CA VAL A 125 22.29 16.05 -4.03
C VAL A 125 21.19 17.04 -3.65
N THR A 126 21.42 17.94 -2.69
CA THR A 126 20.43 18.97 -2.31
C THR A 126 20.15 19.98 -3.43
N GLU A 127 21.05 20.09 -4.41
CA GLU A 127 20.89 20.93 -5.60
C GLU A 127 20.13 20.23 -6.74
N GLU A 128 19.87 18.92 -6.63
CA GLU A 128 19.18 18.15 -7.66
C GLU A 128 17.65 18.32 -7.58
N PRO A 129 16.94 18.27 -8.71
CA PRO A 129 15.48 18.21 -8.69
C PRO A 129 14.99 16.85 -8.18
N GLN A 130 14.03 16.87 -7.28
CA GLN A 130 13.31 15.67 -6.83
C GLN A 130 12.62 14.96 -8.01
N ARG A 131 12.82 13.63 -8.11
CA ARG A 131 12.26 12.76 -9.16
C ARG A 131 11.04 11.97 -8.71
N HIS A 132 10.99 11.58 -7.44
CA HIS A 132 9.95 10.70 -6.90
C HIS A 132 9.32 11.30 -5.65
N TRP A 133 8.00 11.14 -5.48
CA TRP A 133 7.25 11.70 -4.37
C TRP A 133 6.72 10.62 -3.45
N TYR A 134 7.28 10.55 -2.26
CA TYR A 134 6.87 9.64 -1.20
C TYR A 134 6.12 10.38 -0.08
N ASP A 135 5.29 9.66 0.65
CA ASP A 135 4.42 10.21 1.70
C ASP A 135 5.18 10.74 2.93
N HIS A 136 6.28 10.06 3.28
CA HIS A 136 7.14 10.38 4.42
C HIS A 136 8.56 9.84 4.17
N PRO A 137 9.32 10.38 3.19
CA PRO A 137 10.69 9.97 3.02
C PRO A 137 11.53 10.41 4.24
N ILE A 138 12.45 9.55 4.65
CA ILE A 138 13.40 9.74 5.73
C ILE A 138 14.51 10.68 5.22
N PRO A 139 14.68 11.88 5.79
CA PRO A 139 15.79 12.75 5.44
C PRO A 139 17.12 12.09 5.82
N VAL A 140 18.07 12.08 4.89
CA VAL A 140 19.44 11.67 5.19
C VAL A 140 20.00 12.56 6.31
N GLY A 141 20.76 11.97 7.24
CA GLY A 141 21.31 12.73 8.36
C GLY A 141 20.37 12.90 9.56
N ILE A 142 19.13 12.40 9.50
CA ILE A 142 18.20 12.55 10.62
C ILE A 142 18.70 11.82 11.88
N ALA A 143 18.53 12.46 13.04
CA ALA A 143 18.94 11.90 14.33
C ALA A 143 18.31 10.50 14.59
N PRO A 144 19.06 9.55 15.19
CA PRO A 144 18.58 8.17 15.41
C PRO A 144 17.25 8.06 16.13
N GLU A 145 16.96 8.96 17.06
CA GLU A 145 15.72 8.97 17.85
C GLU A 145 14.48 9.32 17.00
N LYS A 146 14.71 9.99 15.86
CA LYS A 146 13.69 10.39 14.88
C LYS A 146 13.72 9.51 13.62
N ASN A 147 14.57 8.48 13.58
CA ASN A 147 14.79 7.66 12.40
C ASN A 147 13.88 6.42 12.42
N GLU A 148 12.94 6.34 11.47
CA GLU A 148 12.00 5.22 11.36
C GLU A 148 12.70 3.88 11.13
N VAL A 149 13.84 3.83 10.43
CA VAL A 149 14.62 2.59 10.25
C VAL A 149 15.10 2.05 11.58
N VAL A 150 15.68 2.93 12.41
CA VAL A 150 16.17 2.59 13.75
C VAL A 150 15.02 2.11 14.63
N TYR A 151 13.89 2.82 14.56
CA TYR A 151 12.71 2.53 15.36
C TYR A 151 12.08 1.17 15.01
N GLY A 152 11.70 0.98 13.74
CA GLY A 152 11.00 -0.21 13.27
C GLY A 152 11.82 -1.48 13.46
N LEU A 153 13.13 -1.44 13.14
CA LEU A 153 14.00 -2.61 13.32
C LEU A 153 14.18 -2.98 14.78
N ARG A 154 14.31 -2.00 15.68
CA ARG A 154 14.36 -2.25 17.13
C ARG A 154 13.03 -2.85 17.62
N GLY A 155 11.90 -2.30 17.16
CA GLY A 155 10.58 -2.82 17.50
C GLY A 155 10.37 -4.26 17.05
N LEU A 156 10.84 -4.59 15.85
CA LEU A 156 10.74 -5.93 15.28
C LEU A 156 11.68 -6.93 15.98
N ASP A 157 12.92 -6.56 16.26
CA ASP A 157 13.86 -7.41 17.02
C ASP A 157 13.30 -7.74 18.42
N ASN A 158 12.77 -6.74 19.11
CA ASN A 158 12.07 -6.91 20.39
C ASN A 158 10.85 -7.83 20.29
N ALA A 159 10.10 -7.74 19.18
CA ALA A 159 8.95 -8.61 18.96
C ALA A 159 9.37 -10.08 18.84
N VAL A 160 10.49 -10.37 18.15
CA VAL A 160 11.05 -11.73 18.06
C VAL A 160 11.65 -12.18 19.39
N ALA A 161 12.32 -11.29 20.12
CA ALA A 161 12.82 -11.59 21.47
C ALA A 161 11.68 -12.04 22.41
N TYR A 162 10.53 -11.36 22.33
CA TYR A 162 9.33 -11.71 23.08
C TYR A 162 8.83 -13.13 22.77
N GLU A 163 8.76 -13.50 21.49
CA GLU A 163 8.36 -14.85 21.07
C GLU A 163 9.31 -15.93 21.60
N LYS A 164 10.62 -15.67 21.57
CA LYS A 164 11.64 -16.58 22.11
C LYS A 164 11.49 -16.76 23.61
N ASN A 165 11.20 -15.68 24.35
CA ASN A 165 10.97 -15.74 25.79
C ASN A 165 9.72 -16.56 26.14
N LYS A 166 8.68 -16.48 25.31
CA LYS A 166 7.48 -17.34 25.40
C LYS A 166 7.69 -18.78 24.93
N ARG A 167 8.86 -19.11 24.36
CA ARG A 167 9.17 -20.41 23.73
C ARG A 167 8.29 -20.74 22.52
N ASN A 168 7.73 -19.72 21.88
CA ASN A 168 7.00 -19.85 20.62
C ASN A 168 7.94 -20.04 19.43
N VAL A 169 9.19 -19.60 19.57
CA VAL A 169 10.22 -19.61 18.52
C VAL A 169 11.51 -20.21 19.08
N ALA A 170 12.22 -20.98 18.25
CA ALA A 170 13.49 -21.59 18.63
C ALA A 170 14.54 -20.51 18.99
N LYS A 171 15.39 -20.77 20.00
CA LYS A 171 16.38 -19.79 20.48
C LYS A 171 17.29 -19.23 19.37
N GLY A 172 17.71 -20.09 18.44
CA GLY A 172 18.59 -19.75 17.32
C GLY A 172 17.88 -19.19 16.08
N ALA A 173 16.55 -19.26 16.00
CA ALA A 173 15.84 -18.78 14.82
C ALA A 173 15.99 -17.26 14.68
N LYS A 174 16.14 -16.78 13.44
CA LYS A 174 16.17 -15.36 13.11
C LYS A 174 15.11 -15.08 12.06
N LEU A 175 14.50 -13.90 12.17
CA LEU A 175 13.50 -13.45 11.21
C LEU A 175 14.18 -12.85 9.99
N SER A 176 13.95 -13.42 8.81
CA SER A 176 14.42 -12.84 7.55
C SER A 176 13.61 -11.59 7.20
N CYS A 177 14.33 -10.49 6.95
CA CYS A 177 13.77 -9.19 6.63
C CYS A 177 14.41 -8.66 5.35
N ALA A 178 13.62 -8.45 4.29
CA ALA A 178 14.08 -7.80 3.07
C ALA A 178 13.61 -6.34 3.02
N LEU A 179 14.57 -5.41 3.04
CA LEU A 179 14.30 -3.97 3.03
C LEU A 179 14.69 -3.42 1.66
N SER A 180 13.76 -2.79 0.96
CA SER A 180 14.11 -2.01 -0.24
C SER A 180 14.56 -0.61 0.15
N ILE A 181 15.50 -0.04 -0.60
CA ILE A 181 15.94 1.34 -0.43
C ILE A 181 15.59 2.10 -1.71
N SER A 182 14.58 2.95 -1.62
CA SER A 182 14.11 3.83 -2.69
C SER A 182 14.51 5.26 -2.37
N VAL A 183 14.86 6.04 -3.39
CA VAL A 183 15.33 7.42 -3.20
C VAL A 183 14.44 8.42 -3.93
N THR A 184 14.40 9.66 -3.45
CA THR A 184 13.68 10.76 -4.10
C THR A 184 14.50 11.46 -5.19
N HIS A 185 15.83 11.35 -5.14
CA HIS A 185 16.79 12.00 -6.05
C HIS A 185 17.73 10.98 -6.66
N ASP A 186 18.14 11.19 -7.92
CA ASP A 186 18.98 10.24 -8.65
C ASP A 186 20.39 10.14 -8.03
N GLY A 187 20.96 11.26 -7.56
CA GLY A 187 22.28 11.27 -6.93
C GLY A 187 22.37 10.50 -5.61
N LEU A 188 21.23 10.19 -4.96
CA LEU A 188 21.24 9.34 -3.76
C LEU A 188 21.43 7.84 -4.07
N GLN A 189 21.20 7.38 -5.30
CA GLN A 189 21.08 5.94 -5.60
C GLN A 189 22.31 5.12 -5.18
N ASP A 190 23.51 5.62 -5.47
CA ASP A 190 24.75 4.87 -5.22
C ASP A 190 25.24 5.01 -3.77
N ILE A 191 24.82 6.06 -3.05
CA ILE A 191 25.21 6.31 -1.65
C ILE A 191 24.16 5.83 -0.62
N ALA A 192 22.95 5.49 -1.08
CA ALA A 192 21.84 5.13 -0.21
C ALA A 192 22.09 3.87 0.65
N LYS A 193 22.64 2.80 0.06
CA LYS A 193 22.91 1.55 0.80
C LYS A 193 23.95 1.75 1.91
N PRO A 194 25.13 2.35 1.66
CA PRO A 194 26.07 2.70 2.73
C PRO A 194 25.44 3.53 3.86
N ILE A 195 24.64 4.55 3.53
CA ILE A 195 23.96 5.39 4.53
C ILE A 195 23.01 4.55 5.39
N VAL A 196 22.18 3.71 4.77
CA VAL A 196 21.25 2.83 5.52
C VAL A 196 22.01 1.81 6.37
N MET A 197 23.15 1.30 5.91
CA MET A 197 23.99 0.41 6.72
C MET A 197 24.47 1.11 7.99
N GLU A 198 24.87 2.38 7.92
CA GLU A 198 25.23 3.16 9.11
C GLU A 198 24.03 3.39 10.05
N MET A 199 22.83 3.67 9.49
CA MET A 199 21.61 3.75 10.28
C MET A 199 21.33 2.43 11.03
N ILE A 200 21.47 1.28 10.37
CA ILE A 200 21.26 -0.03 10.98
C ILE A 200 22.33 -0.35 12.03
N ARG A 201 23.59 -0.01 11.77
CA ARG A 201 24.71 -0.18 12.73
C ARG A 201 24.52 0.64 14.00
N SER A 202 23.85 1.79 13.90
CA SER A 202 23.49 2.60 15.07
C SER A 202 22.44 1.93 15.98
N VAL A 203 21.75 0.89 15.49
CA VAL A 203 20.80 0.12 16.29
C VAL A 203 21.55 -0.91 17.12
N GLU A 204 21.76 -0.62 18.40
CA GLU A 204 22.39 -1.57 19.31
C GLU A 204 21.59 -2.89 19.41
N GLY A 205 22.28 -4.02 19.21
CA GLY A 205 21.79 -5.31 19.67
C GLY A 205 20.74 -6.01 18.81
N LEU A 206 20.66 -5.73 17.50
CA LEU A 206 19.82 -6.49 16.54
C LEU A 206 20.28 -7.96 16.41
N LYS A 207 19.87 -8.81 17.34
CA LYS A 207 20.33 -10.21 17.49
C LYS A 207 19.40 -11.22 16.83
N HIS A 208 18.18 -10.82 16.51
CA HIS A 208 17.09 -11.71 16.13
C HIS A 208 16.64 -11.54 14.68
N LEU A 209 17.22 -10.60 13.95
CA LEU A 209 16.93 -10.33 12.54
C LEU A 209 18.07 -10.80 11.63
N ASP A 210 17.69 -11.18 10.41
CA ASP A 210 18.57 -11.43 9.27
C ASP A 210 18.15 -10.47 8.16
N ILE A 211 18.88 -9.35 8.02
CA ILE A 211 18.47 -8.20 7.22
C ILE A 211 19.17 -8.21 5.86
N SER A 212 18.39 -8.10 4.79
CA SER A 212 18.85 -7.95 3.41
C SER A 212 18.42 -6.60 2.84
N LEU A 213 19.37 -5.82 2.30
CA LEU A 213 19.14 -4.52 1.68
C LEU A 213 19.12 -4.61 0.15
N TRP A 214 18.06 -4.09 -0.46
CA TRP A 214 17.85 -4.09 -1.90
C TRP A 214 17.79 -2.67 -2.46
N THR A 215 18.78 -2.29 -3.25
CA THR A 215 18.74 -1.06 -4.08
C THR A 215 18.41 -1.41 -5.52
N GLU A 216 18.30 -0.39 -6.37
CA GLU A 216 18.16 -0.57 -7.82
C GLU A 216 19.36 -1.30 -8.45
N ASN A 217 20.53 -1.29 -7.80
CA ASN A 217 21.70 -2.05 -8.26
C ASN A 217 21.47 -3.56 -8.07
N GLU A 218 21.00 -3.99 -6.90
CA GLU A 218 20.72 -5.41 -6.66
C GLU A 218 19.54 -5.94 -7.48
N THR A 219 18.51 -5.13 -7.73
CA THR A 219 17.41 -5.53 -8.63
C THR A 219 17.87 -5.65 -10.08
N ARG A 220 18.76 -4.77 -10.55
CA ARG A 220 19.38 -4.88 -11.88
C ARG A 220 20.22 -6.15 -12.02
N SER A 221 21.02 -6.50 -11.01
CA SER A 221 21.76 -7.76 -10.99
C SER A 221 20.82 -8.97 -10.97
N LEU A 222 19.73 -8.94 -10.19
CA LEU A 222 18.72 -9.99 -10.19
C LEU A 222 18.15 -10.23 -11.60
N VAL A 223 17.80 -9.16 -12.32
CA VAL A 223 17.27 -9.25 -13.68
C VAL A 223 18.35 -9.74 -14.66
N GLY A 224 19.50 -9.06 -14.70
CA GLY A 224 20.53 -9.28 -15.71
C GLY A 224 21.31 -10.58 -15.57
N GLU A 225 21.53 -11.06 -14.34
CA GLU A 225 22.40 -12.20 -14.09
C GLU A 225 21.65 -13.51 -13.83
N ILE A 226 20.36 -13.41 -13.49
CA ILE A 226 19.53 -14.55 -13.07
C ILE A 226 18.24 -14.63 -13.89
N LEU A 227 17.32 -13.67 -13.75
CA LEU A 227 15.96 -13.82 -14.28
C LEU A 227 15.92 -13.80 -15.82
N ALA A 228 16.52 -12.81 -16.47
CA ALA A 228 16.52 -12.73 -17.94
C ALA A 228 17.30 -13.90 -18.58
N PRO A 229 18.49 -14.30 -18.09
CA PRO A 229 19.16 -15.52 -18.56
C PRO A 229 18.32 -16.80 -18.36
N ALA A 230 17.62 -16.92 -17.24
CA ALA A 230 16.75 -18.07 -16.98
C ALA A 230 15.50 -18.07 -17.88
N ALA A 231 14.86 -16.92 -18.09
CA ALA A 231 13.75 -16.76 -19.02
C ALA A 231 14.16 -17.12 -20.45
N LYS A 232 15.35 -16.68 -20.88
CA LYS A 232 15.91 -17.05 -22.19
C LYS A 232 16.14 -18.56 -22.31
N HIS A 233 16.59 -19.19 -21.24
CA HIS A 233 16.85 -20.63 -21.23
C HIS A 233 15.59 -21.49 -21.23
N TYR A 234 14.62 -21.19 -20.35
CA TYR A 234 13.43 -22.02 -20.16
C TYR A 234 12.25 -21.62 -21.03
N LEU A 235 12.09 -20.33 -21.33
CA LEU A 235 10.94 -19.80 -22.08
C LEU A 235 11.32 -19.39 -23.51
N GLY A 236 12.61 -19.27 -23.82
CA GLY A 236 13.08 -18.79 -25.14
C GLY A 236 12.87 -17.30 -25.35
N ILE A 237 12.64 -16.52 -24.28
CA ILE A 237 12.31 -15.09 -24.35
C ILE A 237 13.49 -14.25 -23.83
N ASP A 238 13.89 -13.24 -24.58
CA ASP A 238 14.80 -12.20 -24.08
C ASP A 238 13.99 -11.15 -23.32
N ALA A 239 13.84 -11.38 -22.00
CA ALA A 239 12.93 -10.61 -21.15
C ALA A 239 13.63 -9.52 -20.32
N TYR A 240 14.87 -9.13 -20.66
CA TYR A 240 15.62 -8.17 -19.84
C TYR A 240 14.89 -6.84 -19.68
N LYS A 241 14.30 -6.32 -20.75
CA LYS A 241 13.57 -5.04 -20.72
C LYS A 241 12.27 -5.16 -19.95
N GLU A 242 11.46 -6.18 -20.25
CA GLU A 242 10.16 -6.42 -19.62
C GLU A 242 10.30 -6.63 -18.11
N LEU A 243 11.24 -7.47 -17.70
CA LEU A 243 11.52 -7.70 -16.28
C LEU A 243 12.10 -6.45 -15.61
N GLY A 244 12.98 -5.71 -16.29
CA GLY A 244 13.53 -4.45 -15.79
C GLY A 244 12.49 -3.37 -15.53
N LEU A 245 11.35 -3.38 -16.26
CA LEU A 245 10.24 -2.46 -16.00
C LEU A 245 9.58 -2.71 -14.64
N VAL A 246 9.35 -3.97 -14.27
CA VAL A 246 8.56 -4.33 -13.08
C VAL A 246 9.40 -4.70 -11.85
N ILE A 247 10.62 -5.20 -12.05
CA ILE A 247 11.56 -5.56 -10.98
C ILE A 247 12.45 -4.35 -10.69
N GLY A 248 12.17 -3.66 -9.59
CA GLY A 248 12.96 -2.51 -9.15
C GLY A 248 12.44 -1.91 -7.84
N VAL A 249 13.22 -1.00 -7.28
CA VAL A 249 12.88 -0.29 -6.04
C VAL A 249 12.74 1.21 -6.25
N ASN A 250 13.38 1.79 -7.28
CA ASN A 250 13.20 3.20 -7.62
C ASN A 250 11.98 3.41 -8.53
N GLY A 251 11.30 4.54 -8.40
CA GLY A 251 10.06 4.84 -9.11
C GLY A 251 8.88 5.02 -8.16
N GLU A 252 7.68 4.94 -8.72
CA GLU A 252 6.44 5.03 -7.95
C GLU A 252 6.24 3.80 -7.04
N TYR A 253 5.42 3.97 -5.99
CA TYR A 253 5.19 2.95 -4.96
C TYR A 253 4.84 1.57 -5.51
N GLY A 254 4.05 1.50 -6.59
CA GLY A 254 3.62 0.23 -7.17
C GLY A 254 4.77 -0.69 -7.59
N ARG A 255 5.87 -0.15 -8.11
CA ARG A 255 7.02 -0.93 -8.59
C ARG A 255 7.71 -1.66 -7.44
N HIS A 256 8.12 -0.93 -6.42
CA HIS A 256 8.84 -1.51 -5.28
C HIS A 256 7.95 -2.37 -4.39
N TYR A 257 6.66 -2.03 -4.25
CA TYR A 257 5.70 -2.80 -3.48
C TYR A 257 5.46 -4.18 -4.09
N SER A 258 5.32 -4.23 -5.42
CA SER A 258 5.17 -5.49 -6.15
C SER A 258 6.44 -6.33 -6.10
N PHE A 259 7.61 -5.70 -6.30
CA PHE A 259 8.91 -6.38 -6.21
C PHE A 259 9.12 -7.05 -4.85
N LEU A 260 8.92 -6.33 -3.75
CA LEU A 260 9.13 -6.89 -2.41
C LEU A 260 8.24 -8.10 -2.14
N ARG A 261 6.97 -8.09 -2.58
CA ARG A 261 6.09 -9.25 -2.45
C ARG A 261 6.57 -10.41 -3.32
N ALA A 262 6.90 -10.14 -4.57
CA ALA A 262 7.37 -11.13 -5.52
C ALA A 262 8.68 -11.79 -5.05
N LEU A 263 9.55 -11.04 -4.35
CA LEU A 263 10.81 -11.54 -3.80
C LEU A 263 10.62 -12.79 -2.93
N ALA A 264 9.48 -12.96 -2.26
CA ALA A 264 9.18 -14.16 -1.48
C ALA A 264 9.12 -15.44 -2.34
N ALA A 265 8.62 -15.37 -3.57
CA ALA A 265 8.62 -16.50 -4.49
C ALA A 265 10.05 -16.85 -4.92
N PHE A 266 10.87 -15.84 -5.24
CA PHE A 266 12.29 -16.05 -5.51
C PHE A 266 13.03 -16.64 -4.32
N TRP A 267 12.75 -16.14 -3.11
CA TRP A 267 13.35 -16.60 -1.86
C TRP A 267 13.02 -18.07 -1.58
N LYS A 268 11.77 -18.48 -1.79
CA LYS A 268 11.34 -19.88 -1.65
C LYS A 268 12.11 -20.81 -2.59
N VAL A 269 12.30 -20.39 -3.84
CA VAL A 269 12.96 -21.22 -4.87
C VAL A 269 14.48 -21.30 -4.64
N CYS A 270 15.12 -20.18 -4.32
CA CYS A 270 16.58 -20.10 -4.29
C CYS A 270 17.19 -20.35 -2.89
N ILE A 271 16.48 -19.97 -1.82
CA ILE A 271 17.03 -19.88 -0.46
C ILE A 271 16.41 -20.91 0.48
N ASP A 272 15.10 -20.81 0.73
CA ASP A 272 14.42 -21.64 1.73
C ASP A 272 13.07 -22.17 1.21
N PRO A 273 12.99 -23.46 0.80
CA PRO A 273 11.75 -24.04 0.30
C PRO A 273 10.64 -24.12 1.36
N ARG A 274 10.95 -23.94 2.65
CA ARG A 274 9.97 -23.94 3.75
C ARG A 274 9.17 -22.64 3.82
N LEU A 275 9.60 -21.57 3.14
CA LEU A 275 8.90 -20.30 3.13
C LEU A 275 7.45 -20.47 2.63
N LYS A 276 6.47 -20.05 3.43
CA LYS A 276 5.04 -20.13 3.13
C LYS A 276 4.46 -18.81 2.67
N GLY A 277 4.96 -17.68 3.14
CA GLY A 277 4.40 -16.37 2.79
C GLY A 277 5.34 -15.19 2.99
N THR A 278 4.83 -14.02 2.68
CA THR A 278 5.44 -12.74 3.01
C THR A 278 4.43 -11.82 3.64
N PHE A 279 4.91 -10.96 4.54
CA PHE A 279 4.11 -9.95 5.20
C PHE A 279 4.86 -8.63 5.15
N LYS A 280 4.19 -7.56 4.72
CA LYS A 280 4.77 -6.23 4.67
C LYS A 280 4.53 -5.51 6.00
N ILE A 281 5.44 -4.62 6.37
CA ILE A 281 5.30 -3.69 7.48
C ILE A 281 5.85 -2.33 7.04
N ASP A 282 5.42 -1.27 7.71
CA ASP A 282 6.13 0.01 7.64
C ASP A 282 7.04 0.15 8.87
N LEU A 283 8.16 0.87 8.73
CA LEU A 283 9.18 0.97 9.79
C LEU A 283 8.79 1.96 10.90
N ASP A 284 7.71 2.71 10.72
CA ASP A 284 7.05 3.50 11.77
C ASP A 284 5.99 2.69 12.55
N GLN A 285 5.93 1.37 12.32
CA GLN A 285 4.99 0.45 12.97
C GLN A 285 5.70 -0.61 13.81
N VAL A 286 5.04 -1.01 14.90
CA VAL A 286 5.54 -2.06 15.79
C VAL A 286 4.44 -3.04 16.18
N PHE A 287 4.80 -4.28 16.51
CA PHE A 287 3.90 -5.22 17.18
C PHE A 287 3.90 -4.94 18.69
N PRO A 288 2.80 -4.43 19.29
CA PRO A 288 2.73 -4.19 20.72
C PRO A 288 2.49 -5.51 21.47
N GLN A 289 3.48 -6.40 21.48
CA GLN A 289 3.36 -7.81 21.88
C GLN A 289 2.66 -8.04 23.23
N LYS A 290 3.02 -7.26 24.26
CA LYS A 290 2.40 -7.39 25.59
C LYS A 290 0.91 -7.09 25.56
N GLN A 291 0.56 -5.95 24.96
CA GLN A 291 -0.81 -5.49 24.85
C GLN A 291 -1.66 -6.40 23.95
N LEU A 292 -1.07 -6.92 22.86
CA LEU A 292 -1.72 -7.93 22.02
C LEU A 292 -2.13 -9.15 22.85
N VAL A 293 -1.20 -9.69 23.63
CA VAL A 293 -1.50 -10.84 24.50
C VAL A 293 -2.57 -10.49 25.55
N GLU A 294 -2.54 -9.29 26.12
CA GLU A 294 -3.52 -8.83 27.11
C GLU A 294 -4.93 -8.67 26.51
N GLU A 295 -5.07 -8.14 25.30
CA GLU A 295 -6.38 -7.84 24.69
C GLU A 295 -6.91 -8.95 23.76
N THR A 296 -6.05 -9.80 23.21
CA THR A 296 -6.43 -10.84 22.23
C THR A 296 -6.10 -12.26 22.68
N GLY A 297 -5.30 -12.40 23.75
CA GLY A 297 -4.77 -13.69 24.21
C GLY A 297 -3.63 -14.23 23.34
N ARG A 298 -3.20 -13.51 22.29
CA ARG A 298 -2.17 -13.95 21.34
C ARG A 298 -1.16 -12.85 21.06
N SER A 299 0.08 -13.22 20.82
CA SER A 299 1.10 -12.32 20.29
C SER A 299 0.90 -12.05 18.80
N GLY A 300 1.57 -11.04 18.26
CA GLY A 300 1.49 -10.68 16.84
C GLY A 300 1.85 -11.86 15.92
N PHE A 301 2.86 -12.65 16.30
CA PHE A 301 3.28 -13.80 15.51
C PHE A 301 2.30 -14.98 15.63
N GLU A 302 1.69 -15.18 16.80
CA GLU A 302 0.65 -16.20 16.99
C GLU A 302 -0.59 -15.94 16.13
N HIS A 303 -0.89 -14.68 15.77
CA HIS A 303 -1.99 -14.34 14.87
C HIS A 303 -1.78 -14.87 13.43
N PHE A 304 -0.53 -15.06 12.97
CA PHE A 304 -0.24 -15.65 11.66
C PHE A 304 -0.55 -17.15 11.59
N LYS A 305 -0.62 -17.84 12.74
CA LYS A 305 -0.86 -19.29 12.82
C LYS A 305 -2.31 -19.70 12.57
N THR A 306 -3.11 -18.81 11.98
CA THR A 306 -4.52 -19.04 11.74
C THR A 306 -4.74 -20.00 10.55
N PRO A 307 -5.66 -20.98 10.66
CA PRO A 307 -6.06 -21.79 9.51
C PRO A 307 -6.96 -21.03 8.53
N LEU A 308 -7.33 -19.78 8.83
CA LEU A 308 -8.10 -18.95 7.90
C LEU A 308 -7.24 -18.38 6.76
N TRP A 309 -5.93 -18.18 7.01
CA TRP A 309 -5.02 -17.74 5.96
C TRP A 309 -4.67 -18.93 5.07
N GLY A 310 -5.13 -18.89 3.82
CA GLY A 310 -5.13 -20.02 2.88
C GLY A 310 -6.43 -20.85 2.91
N ALA A 311 -7.49 -20.40 3.58
CA ALA A 311 -8.77 -21.09 3.56
C ALA A 311 -9.57 -20.82 2.27
N GLU A 312 -10.55 -21.69 2.02
CA GLU A 312 -11.53 -21.54 0.95
C GLU A 312 -12.91 -21.24 1.56
N GLY A 313 -13.70 -20.46 0.83
CA GLY A 313 -15.05 -20.11 1.28
C GLY A 313 -15.94 -19.59 0.16
N ILE A 314 -17.14 -19.19 0.56
CA ILE A 314 -18.15 -18.54 -0.29
C ILE A 314 -18.46 -17.17 0.30
N ASP A 315 -18.37 -16.12 -0.52
CA ASP A 315 -18.71 -14.76 -0.10
C ASP A 315 -20.22 -14.51 0.00
N SER A 316 -20.60 -13.33 0.48
CA SER A 316 -22.00 -12.89 0.62
C SER A 316 -22.80 -12.87 -0.70
N ARG A 317 -22.12 -12.90 -1.85
CA ARG A 317 -22.74 -12.93 -3.20
C ARG A 317 -22.73 -14.33 -3.82
N GLY A 318 -22.40 -15.36 -3.03
CA GLY A 318 -22.33 -16.74 -3.49
C GLY A 318 -21.10 -17.05 -4.36
N GLN A 319 -20.07 -16.20 -4.37
CA GLN A 319 -18.87 -16.42 -5.17
C GLN A 319 -17.82 -17.23 -4.39
N PRO A 320 -17.18 -18.22 -5.02
CA PRO A 320 -16.05 -18.91 -4.40
C PRO A 320 -14.85 -17.99 -4.22
N VAL A 321 -14.28 -18.01 -3.02
CA VAL A 321 -13.11 -17.20 -2.66
C VAL A 321 -12.00 -18.08 -2.07
N TYR A 322 -10.77 -17.64 -2.27
CA TYR A 322 -9.57 -18.17 -1.65
C TYR A 322 -8.89 -17.07 -0.83
N LEU A 323 -8.78 -17.31 0.48
CA LEU A 323 -8.21 -16.39 1.46
C LEU A 323 -6.68 -16.47 1.49
N GLY A 324 -6.04 -16.45 0.31
CA GLY A 324 -4.58 -16.57 0.16
C GLY A 324 -3.80 -15.36 0.65
N MET A 325 -4.47 -14.25 0.95
CA MET A 325 -3.89 -13.06 1.54
C MET A 325 -4.42 -12.84 2.96
N ILE A 326 -3.68 -12.12 3.79
CA ILE A 326 -4.05 -11.77 5.17
C ILE A 326 -3.89 -10.27 5.37
N ALA A 327 -4.81 -9.64 6.08
CA ALA A 327 -4.72 -8.23 6.44
C ALA A 327 -4.94 -8.05 7.94
N GLY A 328 -4.06 -7.27 8.56
CA GLY A 328 -4.18 -6.80 9.94
C GLY A 328 -4.56 -5.33 10.00
N ALA A 329 -4.76 -4.80 11.20
CA ALA A 329 -5.20 -3.43 11.43
C ALA A 329 -4.10 -2.55 12.05
N LEU A 330 -4.32 -1.24 11.97
CA LEU A 330 -3.48 -0.23 12.59
C LEU A 330 -4.25 0.45 13.73
N VAL A 331 -3.49 0.88 14.73
CA VAL A 331 -3.95 1.75 15.81
C VAL A 331 -2.88 2.80 16.10
N ASN A 332 -3.26 4.06 16.27
CA ASN A 332 -2.30 5.11 16.58
C ASN A 332 -1.72 4.92 17.99
N TYR A 333 -0.49 5.41 18.22
CA TYR A 333 0.17 5.37 19.53
C TYR A 333 -0.72 5.83 20.70
N GLU A 334 -1.37 6.99 20.54
CA GLU A 334 -2.22 7.58 21.59
C GLU A 334 -3.52 6.81 21.79
N ASP A 335 -4.11 6.29 20.70
CA ASP A 335 -5.35 5.51 20.74
C ASP A 335 -5.13 4.12 21.35
N ALA A 336 -3.95 3.54 21.13
CA ALA A 336 -3.55 2.26 21.71
C ALA A 336 -3.53 2.32 23.25
N ARG A 337 -3.40 3.50 23.88
CA ARG A 337 -3.51 3.61 25.34
C ARG A 337 -4.89 3.23 25.88
N ARG A 338 -5.93 3.30 25.04
CA ARG A 338 -7.31 2.92 25.41
C ARG A 338 -7.59 1.46 25.08
N SER A 339 -7.31 1.07 23.84
CA SER A 339 -7.42 -0.31 23.35
C SER A 339 -6.78 -0.40 21.97
N LEU A 340 -6.23 -1.56 21.62
CA LEU A 340 -5.80 -1.88 20.26
C LEU A 340 -6.93 -1.84 19.24
N PHE A 341 -8.19 -1.94 19.68
CA PHE A 341 -9.38 -1.91 18.82
C PHE A 341 -10.03 -0.52 18.79
N THR A 342 -9.25 0.53 19.02
CA THR A 342 -9.67 1.91 18.77
C THR A 342 -9.37 2.23 17.30
N PRO A 343 -10.35 2.66 16.49
CA PRO A 343 -10.14 2.94 15.08
C PRO A 343 -9.19 4.14 14.90
N ASP A 344 -8.16 3.96 14.07
CA ASP A 344 -7.20 4.99 13.69
C ASP A 344 -7.84 6.13 12.88
N VAL A 345 -8.84 5.79 12.06
CA VAL A 345 -9.69 6.74 11.33
C VAL A 345 -11.04 6.83 12.00
N SER A 346 -11.24 7.89 12.78
CA SER A 346 -12.51 8.16 13.45
C SER A 346 -13.52 8.86 12.54
N TYR A 347 -14.80 8.51 12.75
CA TYR A 347 -15.92 9.18 12.09
C TYR A 347 -15.85 10.70 12.30
N PRO A 348 -15.99 11.51 11.23
CA PRO A 348 -15.83 12.94 11.33
C PRO A 348 -16.90 13.56 12.23
N LYS A 349 -16.46 14.31 13.25
CA LYS A 349 -17.33 15.13 14.12
C LYS A 349 -17.46 16.57 13.64
N GLU A 350 -16.47 17.03 12.88
CA GLU A 350 -16.41 18.38 12.32
C GLU A 350 -17.21 18.46 11.03
N LYS A 351 -17.68 19.67 10.71
CA LYS A 351 -18.28 19.95 9.41
C LYS A 351 -17.23 19.85 8.30
N PRO A 352 -17.61 19.40 7.09
CA PRO A 352 -16.68 19.34 5.97
C PRO A 352 -16.11 20.73 5.66
N LYS A 353 -14.80 20.77 5.38
CA LYS A 353 -14.10 21.92 4.81
C LYS A 353 -14.55 22.16 3.37
N ALA A 354 -14.17 23.31 2.79
CA ALA A 354 -14.63 23.74 1.47
C ALA A 354 -14.41 22.68 0.37
N ASP A 355 -13.23 22.09 0.29
CA ASP A 355 -12.91 21.01 -0.65
C ASP A 355 -13.57 19.66 -0.31
N GLU A 356 -13.89 19.43 0.97
CA GLU A 356 -14.59 18.23 1.43
C GLU A 356 -16.08 18.25 1.04
N LEU A 357 -16.62 19.41 0.67
CA LEU A 357 -17.94 19.51 0.03
C LEU A 357 -17.97 18.84 -1.35
N VAL A 358 -16.83 18.73 -2.03
CA VAL A 358 -16.73 18.04 -3.32
C VAL A 358 -16.37 16.57 -3.12
N PHE A 359 -15.55 16.26 -2.10
CA PHE A 359 -15.06 14.90 -1.86
C PHE A 359 -14.56 14.74 -0.43
N PHE A 360 -15.21 13.87 0.35
CA PHE A 360 -14.88 13.69 1.77
C PHE A 360 -14.48 12.26 2.10
N SER A 361 -13.27 11.85 1.69
CA SER A 361 -12.78 10.47 1.88
C SER A 361 -12.76 10.01 3.33
N ARG A 362 -12.60 10.90 4.32
CA ARG A 362 -12.58 10.50 5.75
C ARG A 362 -13.87 9.77 6.16
N LEU A 363 -15.02 10.14 5.59
CA LEU A 363 -16.31 9.52 5.89
C LEU A 363 -16.36 8.02 5.53
N PRO A 364 -16.20 7.61 4.25
CA PRO A 364 -16.17 6.19 3.90
C PRO A 364 -14.99 5.44 4.52
N GLN A 365 -13.86 6.12 4.74
CA GLN A 365 -12.71 5.51 5.38
C GLN A 365 -13.00 5.12 6.82
N ALA A 366 -13.63 6.01 7.60
CA ALA A 366 -14.03 5.71 8.98
C ALA A 366 -15.03 4.55 9.08
N ILE A 367 -16.03 4.51 8.18
CA ILE A 367 -17.00 3.40 8.13
C ILE A 367 -16.31 2.06 7.87
N SER A 368 -15.41 2.01 6.88
CA SER A 368 -14.70 0.77 6.54
C SER A 368 -13.69 0.38 7.62
N THR A 369 -12.95 1.32 8.23
CA THR A 369 -12.07 1.02 9.37
C THR A 369 -12.87 0.34 10.49
N GLU A 370 -14.04 0.86 10.86
CA GLU A 370 -14.84 0.28 11.93
C GLU A 370 -15.50 -1.05 11.55
N ALA A 371 -15.96 -1.18 10.31
CA ALA A 371 -16.59 -2.40 9.82
C ALA A 371 -15.59 -3.53 9.63
N GLU A 372 -14.45 -3.26 9.00
CA GLU A 372 -13.48 -4.28 8.56
C GLU A 372 -12.36 -4.46 9.58
N MET A 373 -11.67 -3.39 9.97
CA MET A 373 -10.45 -3.50 10.80
C MET A 373 -10.75 -3.81 12.26
N MET A 374 -11.84 -3.24 12.81
CA MET A 374 -12.19 -3.37 14.22
C MET A 374 -13.08 -4.58 14.54
N ALA A 375 -13.45 -5.38 13.54
CA ALA A 375 -14.27 -6.56 13.75
C ALA A 375 -13.54 -7.62 14.61
N ARG A 376 -14.27 -8.22 15.56
CA ARG A 376 -13.78 -9.24 16.51
C ARG A 376 -14.52 -10.57 16.33
N TYR A 377 -13.80 -11.69 16.40
CA TYR A 377 -14.40 -13.01 16.28
C TYR A 377 -14.59 -13.63 17.67
N GLY A 378 -15.82 -13.72 18.16
CA GLY A 378 -16.13 -14.40 19.44
C GLY A 378 -17.11 -13.69 20.38
N GLU A 379 -17.38 -12.39 20.18
CA GLU A 379 -18.33 -11.62 21.01
C GLU A 379 -19.79 -11.66 20.48
N ASN A 380 -20.22 -12.77 19.88
CA ASN A 380 -21.54 -12.98 19.23
C ASN A 380 -21.76 -12.39 17.82
N GLU A 381 -20.75 -11.81 17.15
CA GLU A 381 -20.98 -11.14 15.85
C GLU A 381 -20.81 -12.03 14.60
N LEU A 382 -20.06 -13.14 14.69
CA LEU A 382 -19.81 -14.02 13.54
C LEU A 382 -19.99 -15.49 13.91
N LEU A 383 -20.71 -16.21 13.05
CA LEU A 383 -20.99 -17.64 13.22
C LEU A 383 -19.67 -18.44 13.22
N PRO A 384 -19.61 -19.58 13.94
CA PRO A 384 -18.53 -20.55 13.76
C PRO A 384 -18.35 -20.84 12.28
N ARG A 385 -17.12 -20.72 11.76
CA ARG A 385 -16.77 -20.86 10.32
C ARG A 385 -17.15 -19.67 9.43
N THR A 386 -17.32 -18.47 9.98
CA THR A 386 -17.37 -17.25 9.17
C THR A 386 -16.21 -16.31 9.49
N CYS A 387 -15.79 -15.52 8.51
CA CYS A 387 -14.83 -14.44 8.67
C CYS A 387 -15.22 -13.26 7.78
N ILE A 388 -14.50 -12.16 7.93
CA ILE A 388 -14.59 -11.01 7.04
C ILE A 388 -13.46 -11.11 6.00
N GLN A 389 -13.80 -10.93 4.72
CA GLN A 389 -12.81 -10.61 3.71
C GLN A 389 -12.53 -9.10 3.72
N ARG A 390 -11.27 -8.72 3.57
CA ARG A 390 -10.89 -7.31 3.46
C ARG A 390 -10.59 -6.93 2.02
N ILE A 391 -11.07 -5.75 1.67
CA ILE A 391 -10.63 -5.05 0.46
C ILE A 391 -9.81 -3.83 0.83
N HIS A 392 -10.24 -3.15 1.89
CA HIS A 392 -9.47 -2.09 2.50
C HIS A 392 -8.24 -2.69 3.22
N VAL A 393 -7.05 -2.20 2.87
CA VAL A 393 -5.78 -2.45 3.55
C VAL A 393 -5.07 -1.11 3.74
N THR A 394 -4.37 -0.94 4.86
CA THR A 394 -3.64 0.29 5.22
C THR A 394 -2.23 -0.02 5.72
N GLY A 395 -1.25 0.71 5.18
CA GLY A 395 0.06 0.92 5.80
C GLY A 395 0.80 -0.39 6.04
N GLY A 396 1.10 -1.12 4.97
CA GLY A 396 1.97 -2.28 5.03
C GLY A 396 1.39 -3.54 5.68
N THR A 397 0.43 -3.47 6.61
CA THR A 397 -0.02 -4.57 7.51
C THR A 397 -0.80 -5.68 6.80
N CYS A 398 -0.16 -6.34 5.84
CA CYS A 398 -0.78 -7.34 4.99
C CYS A 398 0.23 -8.30 4.36
N GLY A 399 -0.21 -9.54 4.15
CA GLY A 399 0.61 -10.62 3.63
C GLY A 399 -0.09 -11.47 2.57
N ILE A 400 0.71 -12.29 1.90
CA ILE A 400 0.26 -13.20 0.85
C ILE A 400 1.08 -14.49 0.92
N LEU A 401 0.42 -15.64 0.73
CA LEU A 401 1.10 -16.93 0.64
C LEU A 401 1.87 -17.02 -0.68
N VAL A 402 3.04 -17.66 -0.68
CA VAL A 402 3.86 -17.82 -1.89
C VAL A 402 3.11 -18.61 -2.97
N GLU A 403 2.32 -19.61 -2.59
CA GLU A 403 1.48 -20.32 -3.56
C GLU A 403 0.37 -19.43 -4.14
N ALA A 404 -0.15 -18.48 -3.37
CA ALA A 404 -1.09 -17.49 -3.89
C ALA A 404 -0.40 -16.50 -4.86
N LEU A 405 0.83 -16.08 -4.57
CA LEU A 405 1.65 -15.27 -5.48
C LEU A 405 1.86 -15.96 -6.83
N LYS A 406 2.31 -17.22 -6.81
CA LYS A 406 2.58 -17.99 -8.04
C LYS A 406 1.31 -18.23 -8.86
N LYS A 407 0.19 -18.57 -8.18
CA LYS A 407 -1.10 -18.87 -8.83
C LYS A 407 -1.81 -17.66 -9.42
N TYR A 408 -1.94 -16.59 -8.65
CA TYR A 408 -2.74 -15.43 -9.04
C TYR A 408 -1.91 -14.30 -9.65
N ARG A 409 -0.63 -14.21 -9.28
CA ARG A 409 0.32 -13.21 -9.78
C ARG A 409 -0.16 -11.75 -9.60
N PRO A 410 -0.68 -11.37 -8.41
CA PRO A 410 -1.09 -10.00 -8.16
C PRO A 410 0.10 -9.04 -8.19
N PHE A 411 -0.15 -7.84 -8.69
CA PHE A 411 0.80 -6.73 -8.71
C PHE A 411 0.09 -5.39 -8.57
N THR A 412 0.84 -4.40 -8.11
CA THR A 412 0.46 -2.99 -8.19
C THR A 412 1.19 -2.36 -9.38
N PRO A 413 0.47 -1.75 -10.34
CA PRO A 413 1.12 -1.19 -11.51
C PRO A 413 2.11 -0.06 -11.22
N THR A 414 3.12 0.11 -12.08
CA THR A 414 4.19 1.12 -11.89
C THR A 414 3.72 2.57 -11.98
N PHE A 415 2.51 2.84 -12.47
CA PHE A 415 1.93 4.20 -12.46
C PHE A 415 1.24 4.56 -11.13
N VAL A 416 1.15 3.64 -10.17
CA VAL A 416 0.54 3.89 -8.85
C VAL A 416 1.57 4.49 -7.89
N SER A 417 1.39 5.78 -7.60
CA SER A 417 2.28 6.61 -6.76
C SER A 417 1.85 6.76 -5.29
N ARG A 418 0.75 6.13 -4.89
CA ARG A 418 0.20 6.19 -3.53
C ARG A 418 -0.88 5.11 -3.36
N ALA A 419 -1.02 4.57 -2.15
CA ALA A 419 -2.04 3.56 -1.82
C ALA A 419 -1.88 2.28 -2.67
N GLU A 420 -0.63 1.88 -2.84
CA GLU A 420 -0.21 0.71 -3.59
C GLU A 420 -0.76 -0.59 -3.04
N ASP A 421 -0.96 -0.67 -1.72
CA ASP A 421 -1.60 -1.77 -1.01
C ASP A 421 -3.06 -1.97 -1.46
N GLN A 422 -3.77 -0.87 -1.67
CA GLN A 422 -5.16 -0.87 -2.13
C GLN A 422 -5.28 -1.18 -3.62
N ALA A 423 -4.28 -0.81 -4.42
CA ALA A 423 -4.24 -1.13 -5.84
C ALA A 423 -3.77 -2.57 -6.13
N TYR A 424 -3.11 -3.24 -5.20
CA TYR A 424 -2.51 -4.57 -5.42
C TYR A 424 -3.52 -5.64 -5.84
N LEU A 425 -4.65 -5.72 -5.11
CA LEU A 425 -5.70 -6.71 -5.40
C LEU A 425 -6.43 -6.42 -6.72
N LEU A 426 -6.45 -5.16 -7.15
CA LEU A 426 -7.17 -4.77 -8.37
C LEU A 426 -6.63 -5.52 -9.60
N SER A 427 -5.32 -5.78 -9.71
CA SER A 427 -4.75 -6.51 -10.86
C SER A 427 -5.34 -7.90 -11.09
N VAL A 428 -5.95 -8.51 -10.06
CA VAL A 428 -6.48 -9.87 -10.06
C VAL A 428 -7.88 -9.96 -9.43
N LEU A 429 -8.60 -8.84 -9.27
CA LEU A 429 -9.80 -8.72 -8.45
C LEU A 429 -10.88 -9.76 -8.78
N PHE A 430 -11.05 -10.03 -10.08
CA PHE A 430 -11.91 -11.09 -10.61
C PHE A 430 -11.13 -12.04 -11.53
N ASP A 431 -9.81 -12.12 -11.37
CA ASP A 431 -8.97 -13.12 -12.02
C ASP A 431 -8.96 -14.41 -11.17
N GLY A 432 -9.02 -15.56 -11.82
CA GLY A 432 -9.19 -16.85 -11.16
C GLY A 432 -10.28 -17.69 -11.82
N LYS A 433 -9.88 -18.84 -12.37
CA LYS A 433 -10.81 -19.76 -13.06
C LYS A 433 -11.79 -20.48 -12.11
N GLU A 434 -11.46 -20.55 -10.82
CA GLU A 434 -12.25 -21.30 -9.83
C GLU A 434 -12.65 -20.48 -8.59
N LYS A 435 -11.74 -19.66 -8.07
CA LYS A 435 -11.90 -18.93 -6.79
C LYS A 435 -11.21 -17.58 -6.87
N PHE A 436 -11.86 -16.52 -6.40
CA PHE A 436 -11.24 -15.20 -6.35
C PHE A 436 -10.30 -15.05 -5.15
N LEU A 437 -9.11 -14.49 -5.37
CA LEU A 437 -8.15 -14.21 -4.31
C LEU A 437 -8.68 -13.08 -3.42
N ARG A 438 -8.63 -13.25 -2.09
CA ARG A 438 -9.10 -12.25 -1.12
C ARG A 438 -8.19 -12.19 0.11
N TYR A 439 -8.20 -11.04 0.79
CA TYR A 439 -7.60 -10.92 2.13
C TYR A 439 -8.56 -11.47 3.15
N VAL A 440 -8.09 -12.34 4.05
CA VAL A 440 -8.78 -12.58 5.31
C VAL A 440 -8.46 -11.46 6.29
N HIS A 441 -9.49 -10.94 6.97
CA HIS A 441 -9.29 -10.17 8.19
C HIS A 441 -8.86 -11.11 9.31
N LYS A 442 -7.67 -10.89 9.88
CA LYS A 442 -7.27 -11.56 11.12
C LYS A 442 -7.54 -10.62 12.29
N ASP A 443 -8.59 -10.93 13.04
CA ASP A 443 -8.90 -10.24 14.29
C ASP A 443 -7.69 -10.30 15.25
N GLY A 444 -7.33 -9.14 15.81
CA GLY A 444 -6.18 -8.99 16.70
C GLY A 444 -4.80 -9.01 16.02
N LEU A 445 -4.68 -9.23 14.70
CA LEU A 445 -3.42 -8.92 14.00
C LEU A 445 -3.31 -7.40 13.87
N ILE A 446 -2.80 -6.73 14.91
CA ILE A 446 -2.78 -5.27 15.01
C ILE A 446 -1.34 -4.80 15.21
N MET A 447 -0.95 -3.80 14.42
CA MET A 447 0.30 -3.07 14.62
C MET A 447 -0.01 -1.66 15.13
N ARG A 448 0.85 -1.14 15.99
CA ARG A 448 0.74 0.23 16.48
C ARG A 448 1.54 1.16 15.59
N HIS A 449 0.90 2.24 15.13
CA HIS A 449 1.48 3.26 14.28
C HIS A 449 1.97 4.44 15.13
N ASP A 450 3.27 4.65 15.16
CA ASP A 450 3.91 5.57 16.11
C ASP A 450 4.40 6.88 15.45
N LYS A 451 3.81 7.26 14.31
CA LYS A 451 4.23 8.40 13.46
C LYS A 451 4.36 9.74 14.19
N GLU A 452 3.50 10.02 15.17
CA GLU A 452 3.53 11.28 15.92
C GLU A 452 4.74 11.40 16.87
N ALA A 453 5.42 10.29 17.17
CA ALA A 453 6.62 10.28 18.00
C ALA A 453 7.87 10.79 17.24
N PHE A 454 7.89 10.76 15.89
CA PHE A 454 9.13 10.91 15.12
C PHE A 454 9.37 12.31 14.53
N ALA A 455 8.36 13.09 14.10
CA ALA A 455 8.59 14.48 13.69
C ALA A 455 7.32 15.31 13.41
N ARG A 456 6.93 16.21 14.32
CA ARG A 456 5.89 17.23 14.04
C ARG A 456 6.24 18.16 12.87
N GLU A 457 7.54 18.41 12.63
CA GLU A 457 8.02 19.31 11.57
C GLU A 457 7.92 18.68 10.18
N ALA A 458 8.31 17.40 10.02
CA ALA A 458 8.15 16.66 8.77
C ALA A 458 6.66 16.46 8.41
N ILE A 459 5.78 16.31 9.42
CA ILE A 459 4.33 16.18 9.21
C ILE A 459 3.72 17.44 8.55
N LYS A 460 4.20 18.64 8.87
CA LYS A 460 3.70 19.88 8.24
C LYS A 460 4.11 19.98 6.77
N ILE A 461 5.35 19.62 6.44
CA ILE A 461 5.84 19.59 5.06
C ILE A 461 5.09 18.52 4.24
N ALA A 462 4.75 17.39 4.87
CA ALA A 462 4.03 16.29 4.24
C ALA A 462 2.52 16.57 3.99
N GLU A 463 1.89 17.57 4.63
CA GLU A 463 0.44 17.81 4.51
C GLU A 463 0.04 18.19 3.07
N ILE A 464 0.78 19.11 2.44
CA ILE A 464 0.55 19.52 1.04
C ILE A 464 0.78 18.33 0.10
N GLY A 465 1.90 17.62 0.28
CA GLY A 465 2.24 16.44 -0.52
C GLY A 465 1.18 15.34 -0.42
N LYS A 466 0.65 15.08 0.79
CA LYS A 466 -0.44 14.13 1.03
C LYS A 466 -1.71 14.55 0.32
N PHE A 467 -2.10 15.83 0.43
CA PHE A 467 -3.31 16.33 -0.23
C PHE A 467 -3.21 16.20 -1.76
N VAL A 468 -2.09 16.63 -2.35
CA VAL A 468 -1.85 16.47 -3.81
C VAL A 468 -1.78 14.99 -4.20
N GLY A 469 -1.21 14.13 -3.35
CA GLY A 469 -1.22 12.68 -3.54
C GLY A 469 -2.63 12.10 -3.57
N ASP A 470 -3.54 12.57 -2.71
CA ASP A 470 -4.95 12.15 -2.73
C ASP A 470 -5.69 12.68 -3.98
N LEU A 471 -5.32 13.84 -4.52
CA LEU A 471 -5.82 14.31 -5.82
C LEU A 471 -5.36 13.39 -6.97
N ALA A 472 -4.05 13.09 -7.01
CA ALA A 472 -3.49 12.17 -8.00
C ALA A 472 -4.14 10.78 -7.91
N ARG A 473 -4.42 10.34 -6.68
CA ARG A 473 -5.09 9.07 -6.40
C ARG A 473 -6.49 8.99 -7.00
N VAL A 474 -7.29 10.06 -6.98
CA VAL A 474 -8.61 10.09 -7.65
C VAL A 474 -8.46 9.84 -9.14
N LEU A 475 -7.50 10.51 -9.80
CA LEU A 475 -7.22 10.31 -11.22
C LEU A 475 -6.77 8.87 -11.48
N VAL A 476 -5.72 8.41 -10.79
CA VAL A 476 -5.10 7.09 -11.01
C VAL A 476 -6.12 5.96 -10.79
N PHE A 477 -6.86 5.96 -9.68
CA PHE A 477 -7.80 4.86 -9.39
C PHE A 477 -8.99 4.85 -10.34
N SER A 478 -9.47 6.02 -10.78
CA SER A 478 -10.58 6.11 -11.72
C SER A 478 -10.21 5.50 -13.08
N TYR A 479 -9.09 5.92 -13.65
CA TYR A 479 -8.63 5.41 -14.94
C TYR A 479 -8.02 4.00 -14.85
N TYR A 480 -7.47 3.60 -13.70
CA TYR A 480 -7.04 2.21 -13.50
C TYR A 480 -8.24 1.26 -13.49
N ALA A 481 -9.34 1.63 -12.84
CA ALA A 481 -10.57 0.84 -12.90
C ALA A 481 -11.10 0.67 -14.34
N ASP A 482 -10.95 1.69 -15.19
CA ASP A 482 -11.31 1.63 -16.61
C ASP A 482 -10.34 0.81 -17.46
N ALA A 483 -9.06 0.73 -17.06
CA ALA A 483 -8.02 -0.03 -17.75
C ALA A 483 -8.13 -1.54 -17.54
N LEU A 484 -8.80 -1.97 -16.46
CA LEU A 484 -8.96 -3.37 -16.09
C LEU A 484 -9.97 -4.09 -16.99
N PRO A 485 -9.85 -5.41 -17.18
CA PRO A 485 -10.67 -6.17 -18.13
C PRO A 485 -12.11 -6.43 -17.66
N TRP A 486 -12.54 -5.84 -16.53
CA TRP A 486 -13.85 -6.09 -15.93
C TRP A 486 -14.71 -4.82 -15.91
N ASP A 487 -16.01 -5.01 -15.72
CA ASP A 487 -16.94 -3.90 -15.58
C ASP A 487 -16.55 -2.95 -14.44
N ARG A 488 -16.37 -1.67 -14.76
CA ARG A 488 -16.01 -0.60 -13.82
C ARG A 488 -16.94 -0.53 -12.62
N ASN A 489 -18.25 -0.68 -12.84
CA ASN A 489 -19.23 -0.61 -11.74
C ASN A 489 -19.13 -1.84 -10.83
N LYS A 490 -18.84 -3.02 -11.38
CA LYS A 490 -18.54 -4.22 -10.61
C LYS A 490 -17.26 -4.08 -9.79
N ILE A 491 -16.19 -3.51 -10.36
CA ILE A 491 -14.96 -3.19 -9.62
C ILE A 491 -15.29 -2.27 -8.45
N LYS A 492 -15.93 -1.12 -8.74
CA LYS A 492 -16.29 -0.11 -7.74
C LYS A 492 -17.12 -0.70 -6.59
N ARG A 493 -18.17 -1.45 -6.90
CA ARG A 493 -19.02 -2.14 -5.88
C ARG A 493 -18.25 -3.15 -5.02
N GLU A 494 -17.12 -3.67 -5.49
CA GLU A 494 -16.30 -4.59 -4.70
C GLU A 494 -15.39 -3.83 -3.74
N ILE A 495 -14.84 -2.69 -4.18
CA ILE A 495 -13.83 -1.92 -3.42
C ILE A 495 -14.39 -0.75 -2.61
N ASP A 496 -15.68 -0.44 -2.75
CA ASP A 496 -16.40 0.51 -1.90
C ASP A 496 -16.48 0.03 -0.44
N PRO A 497 -16.54 0.92 0.56
CA PRO A 497 -16.52 2.37 0.39
C PRO A 497 -15.10 2.96 0.48
N PHE A 498 -14.13 2.28 1.09
CA PHE A 498 -12.82 2.86 1.39
C PHE A 498 -12.03 3.24 0.13
N THR A 499 -11.72 2.24 -0.71
CA THR A 499 -10.89 2.43 -1.91
C THR A 499 -11.75 2.93 -3.06
N GLY A 500 -12.97 2.42 -3.18
CA GLY A 500 -13.89 2.75 -4.25
C GLY A 500 -14.32 4.21 -4.27
N CYS A 501 -14.26 4.92 -3.14
CA CYS A 501 -14.52 6.36 -3.11
C CYS A 501 -13.57 7.14 -4.05
N PHE A 502 -12.33 6.67 -4.27
CA PHE A 502 -11.38 7.29 -5.22
C PHE A 502 -11.65 6.96 -6.69
N VAL A 503 -12.59 6.06 -7.00
CA VAL A 503 -13.05 5.76 -8.37
C VAL A 503 -14.22 6.68 -8.70
N SER A 504 -13.91 7.90 -9.13
CA SER A 504 -14.86 8.95 -9.48
C SER A 504 -15.34 8.80 -10.92
N ARG A 505 -16.61 9.13 -11.17
CA ARG A 505 -17.20 9.20 -12.52
C ARG A 505 -16.82 10.47 -13.29
N ILE A 506 -16.27 11.47 -12.59
CA ILE A 506 -15.81 12.77 -13.10
C ILE A 506 -14.47 13.14 -12.43
N PRO A 507 -13.42 12.30 -12.60
CA PRO A 507 -12.18 12.41 -11.84
C PRO A 507 -11.43 13.73 -12.06
N ILE A 508 -11.47 14.30 -13.27
CA ILE A 508 -10.81 15.58 -13.58
C ILE A 508 -11.52 16.71 -12.82
N THR A 509 -12.85 16.76 -12.87
CA THR A 509 -13.67 17.77 -12.21
C THR A 509 -13.49 17.75 -10.71
N VAL A 510 -13.60 16.57 -10.09
CA VAL A 510 -13.37 16.41 -8.63
C VAL A 510 -11.97 16.89 -8.26
N THR A 511 -10.96 16.53 -9.04
CA THR A 511 -9.56 16.92 -8.77
C THR A 511 -9.37 18.43 -8.82
N TYR A 512 -9.81 19.10 -9.89
CA TYR A 512 -9.62 20.55 -10.04
C TYR A 512 -10.45 21.35 -9.04
N LEU A 513 -11.70 20.96 -8.78
CA LEU A 513 -12.54 21.66 -7.82
C LEU A 513 -11.98 21.56 -6.40
N ARG A 514 -11.53 20.38 -5.98
CA ARG A 514 -10.89 20.22 -4.67
C ARG A 514 -9.64 21.08 -4.52
N LEU A 515 -8.78 21.10 -5.55
CA LEU A 515 -7.58 21.94 -5.55
C LEU A 515 -7.94 23.43 -5.43
N ALA A 516 -8.87 23.90 -6.26
CA ALA A 516 -9.28 25.30 -6.27
C ALA A 516 -9.91 25.73 -4.94
N LEU A 517 -10.80 24.93 -4.37
CA LEU A 517 -11.46 25.21 -3.10
C LEU A 517 -10.48 25.18 -1.93
N ARG A 518 -9.53 24.24 -1.92
CA ARG A 518 -8.48 24.19 -0.89
C ARG A 518 -7.56 25.41 -0.96
N ALA A 519 -7.13 25.80 -2.16
CA ALA A 519 -6.30 26.98 -2.36
C ALA A 519 -7.03 28.27 -1.96
N ALA A 520 -8.29 28.45 -2.40
CA ALA A 520 -9.12 29.58 -2.01
C ALA A 520 -9.28 29.67 -0.48
N TRP A 521 -9.55 28.54 0.18
CA TRP A 521 -9.65 28.46 1.63
C TRP A 521 -8.37 28.86 2.37
N LEU A 522 -7.18 28.56 1.81
CA LEU A 522 -5.90 28.99 2.36
C LEU A 522 -5.69 30.50 2.18
N PHE A 523 -5.99 31.05 1.00
CA PHE A 523 -5.89 32.49 0.73
C PHE A 523 -6.80 33.32 1.64
N GLU A 524 -8.07 32.92 1.80
CA GLU A 524 -9.04 33.57 2.69
C GLU A 524 -8.58 33.61 4.16
N ARG A 525 -7.70 32.68 4.57
CA ARG A 525 -7.14 32.61 5.94
C ARG A 525 -5.77 33.27 6.08
N GLY A 526 -5.33 34.02 5.08
CA GLY A 526 -4.03 34.71 5.08
C GLY A 526 -2.83 33.76 4.94
N LYS A 527 -3.03 32.51 4.50
CA LYS A 527 -1.97 31.51 4.33
C LYS A 527 -1.44 31.47 2.89
N SER A 528 -1.13 32.63 2.32
CA SER A 528 -0.78 32.76 0.90
C SER A 528 0.42 31.93 0.47
N GLN A 529 1.47 31.82 1.30
CA GLN A 529 2.64 31.01 0.98
C GLN A 529 2.29 29.52 0.82
N GLN A 530 1.50 28.96 1.74
CA GLN A 530 1.03 27.58 1.67
C GLN A 530 0.11 27.35 0.46
N ALA A 531 -0.69 28.35 0.09
CA ALA A 531 -1.55 28.28 -1.08
C ALA A 531 -0.73 28.23 -2.38
N CYS A 532 0.30 29.05 -2.52
CA CYS A 532 1.22 29.02 -3.66
C CYS A 532 1.96 27.67 -3.74
N GLU A 533 2.54 27.21 -2.63
CA GLU A 533 3.24 25.92 -2.55
C GLU A 533 2.32 24.75 -2.94
N LEU A 534 1.06 24.77 -2.50
CA LEU A 534 0.06 23.78 -2.89
C LEU A 534 -0.19 23.79 -4.41
N ILE A 535 -0.36 24.96 -5.01
CA ILE A 535 -0.63 25.09 -6.45
C ILE A 535 0.57 24.63 -7.27
N GLU A 536 1.79 25.03 -6.88
CA GLU A 536 3.04 24.65 -7.55
C GLU A 536 3.27 23.14 -7.46
N THR A 537 3.12 22.56 -6.27
CA THR A 537 3.23 21.11 -6.05
C THR A 537 2.17 20.35 -6.86
N ALA A 538 0.93 20.84 -6.88
CA ALA A 538 -0.15 20.25 -7.66
C ALA A 538 0.12 20.33 -9.17
N ALA A 539 0.63 21.46 -9.66
CA ALA A 539 0.98 21.61 -11.06
C ALA A 539 2.10 20.65 -11.48
N ALA A 540 3.16 20.54 -10.67
CA ALA A 540 4.28 19.64 -10.91
C ALA A 540 3.85 18.17 -10.98
N ARG A 541 2.96 17.73 -10.07
CA ARG A 541 2.53 16.33 -9.97
C ARG A 541 1.36 15.97 -10.90
N LEU A 542 0.34 16.84 -11.03
CA LEU A 542 -0.90 16.52 -11.74
C LEU A 542 -0.81 16.79 -13.24
N LEU A 543 -0.06 17.79 -13.71
CA LEU A 543 0.01 18.10 -15.14
C LEU A 543 0.61 16.95 -15.98
N PRO A 544 1.72 16.30 -15.58
CA PRO A 544 2.23 15.14 -16.32
C PRO A 544 1.23 14.00 -16.37
N LEU A 545 0.57 13.72 -15.25
CA LEU A 545 -0.46 12.68 -15.13
C LEU A 545 -1.66 12.97 -16.04
N ILE A 546 -2.19 14.19 -16.03
CA ILE A 546 -3.31 14.60 -16.90
C ILE A 546 -2.91 14.53 -18.37
N ARG A 547 -1.67 14.92 -18.72
CA ARG A 547 -1.18 14.79 -20.10
C ARG A 547 -1.14 13.33 -20.53
N GLN A 548 -0.62 12.44 -19.70
CA GLN A 548 -0.59 11.00 -19.96
C GLN A 548 -2.01 10.42 -20.12
N ILE A 549 -2.94 10.80 -19.24
CA ILE A 549 -4.34 10.37 -19.32
C ILE A 549 -4.95 10.79 -20.66
N ARG A 550 -4.59 11.95 -21.20
CA ARG A 550 -5.15 12.43 -22.47
C ARG A 550 -4.53 11.82 -23.72
N THR A 551 -3.44 11.05 -23.62
CA THR A 551 -2.82 10.45 -24.81
C THR A 551 -3.51 9.17 -25.29
N SER A 552 -4.38 8.56 -24.49
CA SER A 552 -5.08 7.32 -24.81
C SER A 552 -6.57 7.42 -24.48
N LYS A 553 -7.40 6.71 -25.25
CA LYS A 553 -8.83 6.55 -24.95
C LYS A 553 -9.08 5.75 -23.67
N ILE A 554 -8.19 4.81 -23.35
CA ILE A 554 -8.22 4.01 -22.13
C ILE A 554 -6.84 4.13 -21.50
N PRO A 555 -6.62 5.16 -20.65
CA PRO A 555 -5.33 5.37 -20.01
C PRO A 555 -4.88 4.13 -19.24
N PHE A 556 -3.57 3.94 -19.11
CA PHE A 556 -2.94 2.85 -18.37
C PHE A 556 -3.15 1.41 -18.89
N ARG A 557 -4.07 1.15 -19.82
CA ARG A 557 -4.34 -0.21 -20.33
C ARG A 557 -3.09 -0.90 -20.90
N ASP A 558 -2.36 -0.22 -21.77
CA ASP A 558 -1.17 -0.81 -22.41
C ASP A 558 -0.06 -1.09 -21.39
N VAL A 559 0.09 -0.20 -20.40
CA VAL A 559 1.05 -0.36 -19.30
C VAL A 559 0.64 -1.54 -18.43
N PHE A 560 -0.64 -1.64 -18.04
CA PHE A 560 -1.16 -2.77 -17.27
C PHE A 560 -0.92 -4.11 -17.97
N GLU A 561 -1.24 -4.21 -19.26
CA GLU A 561 -1.05 -5.45 -20.03
C GLU A 561 0.44 -5.80 -20.21
N LEU A 562 1.30 -4.80 -20.40
CA LEU A 562 2.75 -4.99 -20.47
C LEU A 562 3.30 -5.54 -19.15
N GLU A 563 2.92 -4.92 -18.03
CA GLU A 563 3.35 -5.35 -16.71
C GLU A 563 2.78 -6.73 -16.33
N LYS A 564 1.52 -7.01 -16.67
CA LYS A 564 0.92 -8.35 -16.49
C LYS A 564 1.73 -9.42 -17.21
N ARG A 565 2.17 -9.15 -18.44
CA ARG A 565 3.07 -10.06 -19.18
C ARG A 565 4.43 -10.22 -18.49
N ALA A 566 5.04 -9.13 -18.04
CA ALA A 566 6.32 -9.17 -17.34
C ALA A 566 6.25 -10.00 -16.04
N TRP A 567 5.20 -9.83 -15.24
CA TRP A 567 4.97 -10.64 -14.04
C TRP A 567 4.73 -12.11 -14.38
N ASN A 568 4.01 -12.42 -15.46
CA ASN A 568 3.87 -13.81 -15.92
C ASN A 568 5.23 -14.43 -16.25
N ILE A 569 6.08 -13.74 -17.02
CA ILE A 569 7.44 -14.20 -17.33
C ILE A 569 8.24 -14.45 -16.05
N TYR A 570 8.15 -13.55 -15.07
CA TYR A 570 8.81 -13.72 -13.78
C TYR A 570 8.41 -15.02 -13.08
N TYR A 571 7.11 -15.24 -12.86
CA TYR A 571 6.63 -16.42 -12.14
C TYR A 571 6.84 -17.72 -12.94
N ASP A 572 6.62 -17.70 -14.26
CA ASP A 572 6.90 -18.86 -15.13
C ASP A 572 8.38 -19.24 -15.08
N THR A 573 9.28 -18.26 -15.05
CA THR A 573 10.73 -18.50 -14.94
C THR A 573 11.08 -19.15 -13.60
N LEU A 574 10.49 -18.68 -12.50
CA LEU A 574 10.72 -19.27 -11.17
C LEU A 574 10.16 -20.70 -11.06
N GLU A 575 8.98 -20.96 -11.62
CA GLU A 575 8.39 -22.30 -11.65
C GLU A 575 9.29 -23.29 -12.42
N ASN A 576 9.88 -22.85 -13.54
CA ASN A 576 10.82 -23.67 -14.30
C ASN A 576 12.13 -23.92 -13.55
N ILE A 577 12.69 -22.91 -12.86
CA ILE A 577 13.85 -23.11 -11.99
C ILE A 577 13.52 -24.12 -10.88
N GLU A 578 12.38 -23.97 -10.20
CA GLU A 578 11.96 -24.87 -9.13
C GLU A 578 11.78 -26.32 -9.63
N ALA A 579 11.13 -26.50 -10.79
CA ALA A 579 10.96 -27.80 -11.42
C ALA A 579 12.31 -28.42 -11.85
N GLY A 580 13.23 -27.60 -12.37
CA GLY A 580 14.59 -28.02 -12.72
C GLY A 580 15.39 -28.45 -11.50
N LEU A 581 15.29 -27.73 -10.37
CA LEU A 581 15.94 -28.12 -9.11
C LEU A 581 15.45 -29.50 -8.62
N LYS A 582 14.14 -29.76 -8.69
CA LYS A 582 13.56 -31.08 -8.34
C LYS A 582 14.08 -32.21 -9.23
N LYS A 583 14.50 -31.90 -10.46
CA LYS A 583 15.03 -32.86 -11.44
C LYS A 583 16.57 -32.92 -11.46
N GLY A 584 17.26 -32.11 -10.65
CA GLY A 584 18.72 -32.03 -10.67
C GLY A 584 19.31 -31.35 -11.93
N ASP A 585 18.55 -30.47 -12.59
CA ASP A 585 19.04 -29.72 -13.75
C ASP A 585 20.20 -28.79 -13.35
N SER A 586 21.35 -29.00 -13.99
CA SER A 586 22.56 -28.19 -13.83
C SER A 586 22.32 -26.68 -13.99
N LYS A 587 21.42 -26.27 -14.90
CA LYS A 587 21.10 -24.86 -15.13
C LYS A 587 20.26 -24.29 -13.99
N ALA A 588 19.26 -25.03 -13.52
CA ALA A 588 18.49 -24.66 -12.35
C ALA A 588 19.37 -24.50 -11.10
N VAL A 589 20.29 -25.46 -10.86
CA VAL A 589 21.26 -25.40 -9.76
C VAL A 589 22.16 -24.15 -9.88
N LEU A 590 22.60 -23.82 -11.09
CA LEU A 590 23.40 -22.62 -11.33
C LEU A 590 22.63 -21.34 -11.01
N PHE A 591 21.39 -21.19 -11.49
CA PHE A 591 20.57 -20.00 -11.23
C PHE A 591 20.23 -19.87 -9.74
N ALA A 592 19.89 -20.96 -9.06
CA ALA A 592 19.65 -20.95 -7.62
C ALA A 592 20.92 -20.59 -6.82
N ARG A 593 22.10 -21.07 -7.25
CA ARG A 593 23.38 -20.68 -6.63
C ARG A 593 23.63 -19.18 -6.79
N LYS A 594 23.48 -18.63 -7.99
CA LYS A 594 23.60 -17.17 -8.21
C LYS A 594 22.60 -16.39 -7.36
N GLY A 595 21.37 -16.89 -7.21
CA GLY A 595 20.38 -16.26 -6.33
C GLY A 595 20.79 -16.25 -4.86
N ARG A 596 21.38 -17.34 -4.37
CA ARG A 596 21.98 -17.38 -3.01
C ARG A 596 23.12 -16.39 -2.85
N GLU A 597 24.01 -16.30 -3.84
CA GLU A 597 25.14 -15.37 -3.84
C GLU A 597 24.67 -13.92 -3.82
N LEU A 598 23.66 -13.58 -4.63
CA LEU A 598 23.06 -12.24 -4.64
C LEU A 598 22.36 -11.91 -3.31
N ILE A 599 21.59 -12.83 -2.74
CA ILE A 599 20.98 -12.58 -1.43
C ILE A 599 22.05 -12.42 -0.35
N GLN A 600 23.13 -13.20 -0.39
CA GLN A 600 24.22 -13.03 0.56
C GLN A 600 24.91 -11.66 0.44
N SER A 601 25.05 -11.10 -0.77
CA SER A 601 25.62 -9.75 -0.96
C SER A 601 24.69 -8.61 -0.54
N THR A 602 23.40 -8.89 -0.37
CA THR A 602 22.43 -7.93 0.19
C THR A 602 22.47 -7.88 1.73
N LYS A 603 23.06 -8.88 2.40
CA LYS A 603 22.98 -8.98 3.86
C LYS A 603 23.74 -7.87 4.58
N VAL A 604 23.16 -7.38 5.67
CA VAL A 604 23.86 -6.53 6.63
C VAL A 604 24.69 -7.45 7.54
N GLY A 605 26.00 -7.25 7.51
CA GLY A 605 26.99 -8.05 8.28
C GLY A 605 27.06 -7.70 9.75
#